data_AF-A0A3N5HLZ7-F1
#
_entry.id   AF-A0A3N5HLZ7-F1
#
_cell.length_a   1.000
_cell.length_b   1.000
_cell.length_c   1.000
_cell.angle_alpha   90.00
_cell.angle_beta   90.00
_cell.angle_gamma   90.00
#
_symmetry.space_group_name_H-M   'P 1'
#
loop_
_entity.id
_entity.type
_entity.pdbx_description
1 polymer ?
#
loop_
_entity_poly.entity_id
_entity_poly.type
_entity_poly.pdbx_seq_one_letter_code
_entity_poly.pdbx_strand_id
1 'polypeptide(L)'
;MRTTRMTRLLAVLLLLPLMPFSAALPQTSDPHAGETEASVGALSDFHEVIFQIWHTGWPEKNVGMLIDVLPQVKHYSDTLSRVKLSGILRDKQDAWDQGTAKLQGIVAQYEAATAPVDSLKLLDAAERLHAQYEALVRTIRPVTKELDQFHQVLYMIYHHYWPEKDLEKLAPAVDSLKVKMAALNKSTLPARLKQKEAAFKSAREKLARAVDALVASDAGANPAKFASDLDRVHTEYQALESVFV
;
A
#
# COMPACT_ATOMS: atom_id res chain seq x y z
N MET A 1 21.80 93.26 -32.26
CA MET A 1 20.69 92.27 -32.15
C MET A 1 21.20 90.93 -32.63
N ARG A 2 21.57 90.03 -31.71
CA ARG A 2 22.09 88.69 -32.00
C ARG A 2 21.07 87.65 -31.55
N THR A 3 20.78 86.73 -32.47
CA THR A 3 19.78 85.66 -32.39
C THR A 3 20.29 84.50 -31.56
N THR A 4 19.46 84.02 -30.62
CA THR A 4 19.72 82.85 -29.77
C THR A 4 19.37 81.57 -30.55
N ARG A 5 20.33 80.69 -30.79
CA ARG A 5 20.09 79.31 -31.25
C ARG A 5 20.06 78.39 -30.04
N MET A 6 18.91 77.75 -29.78
CA MET A 6 18.78 76.64 -28.82
C MET A 6 19.22 75.34 -29.49
N THR A 7 20.30 74.75 -29.00
CA THR A 7 20.72 73.39 -29.35
C THR A 7 20.01 72.40 -28.43
N ARG A 8 19.14 71.54 -28.98
CA ARG A 8 18.51 70.43 -28.24
C ARG A 8 19.51 69.28 -28.13
N LEU A 9 19.95 68.92 -26.91
CA LEU A 9 20.58 67.63 -26.66
C LEU A 9 19.48 66.58 -26.43
N LEU A 10 19.50 65.52 -27.24
CA LEU A 10 18.65 64.34 -27.11
C LEU A 10 19.41 63.30 -26.29
N ALA A 11 19.00 63.06 -25.04
CA ALA A 11 19.53 61.97 -24.23
C ALA A 11 18.73 60.69 -24.53
N VAL A 12 19.37 59.70 -25.17
CA VAL A 12 18.80 58.37 -25.37
C VAL A 12 19.10 57.53 -24.12
N LEU A 13 18.07 57.29 -23.31
CA LEU A 13 18.12 56.42 -22.14
C LEU A 13 17.88 54.97 -22.59
N LEU A 14 18.91 54.12 -22.55
CA LEU A 14 18.82 52.70 -22.88
C LEU A 14 18.30 51.94 -21.63
N LEU A 15 17.02 51.58 -21.61
CA LEU A 15 16.42 50.70 -20.61
C LEU A 15 16.75 49.23 -20.96
N LEU A 16 17.67 48.62 -20.21
CA LEU A 16 17.87 47.17 -20.22
C LEU A 16 16.81 46.50 -19.31
N PRO A 17 16.01 45.54 -19.81
CA PRO A 17 15.11 44.77 -18.97
C PRO A 17 15.91 43.76 -18.13
N LEU A 18 15.86 43.93 -16.81
CA LEU A 18 16.37 42.99 -15.82
C LEU A 18 15.46 41.75 -15.82
N MET A 19 15.84 40.67 -16.52
CA MET A 19 15.12 39.41 -16.42
C MET A 19 15.42 38.75 -15.07
N PRO A 20 14.40 38.37 -14.28
CA PRO A 20 14.61 37.59 -13.06
C PRO A 20 15.09 36.19 -13.44
N PHE A 21 16.30 35.87 -13.02
CA PHE A 21 16.86 34.52 -13.10
C PHE A 21 16.12 33.65 -12.08
N SER A 22 15.03 32.99 -12.50
CA SER A 22 14.39 31.96 -11.70
C SER A 22 15.34 30.77 -11.59
N ALA A 23 16.10 30.70 -10.50
CA ALA A 23 16.83 29.50 -10.13
C ALA A 23 15.80 28.40 -9.84
N ALA A 24 15.67 27.44 -10.77
CA ALA A 24 14.95 26.21 -10.50
C ALA A 24 15.70 25.45 -9.41
N LEU A 25 15.16 25.45 -8.19
CA LEU A 25 15.65 24.57 -7.13
C LEU A 25 15.48 23.12 -7.62
N PRO A 26 16.51 22.27 -7.51
CA PRO A 26 16.36 20.86 -7.85
C PRO A 26 15.25 20.28 -6.97
N GLN A 27 14.19 19.76 -7.62
CA GLN A 27 13.23 18.92 -6.93
C GLN A 27 13.99 17.67 -6.48
N THR A 28 14.36 17.62 -5.21
CA THR A 28 14.81 16.39 -4.58
C THR A 28 13.61 15.45 -4.58
N SER A 29 13.58 14.52 -5.53
CA SER A 29 12.67 13.38 -5.48
C SER A 29 12.88 12.68 -4.13
N ASP A 30 11.81 12.51 -3.37
CA ASP A 30 11.85 11.72 -2.14
C ASP A 30 12.41 10.33 -2.49
N PRO A 31 13.56 9.90 -1.92
CA PRO A 31 14.16 8.62 -2.23
C PRO A 31 13.26 7.44 -1.83
N HIS A 32 12.20 7.68 -1.06
CA HIS A 32 11.21 6.69 -0.65
C HIS A 32 9.87 6.81 -1.42
N ALA A 33 9.83 7.57 -2.52
CA ALA A 33 8.66 7.67 -3.37
C ALA A 33 8.19 6.28 -3.84
N GLY A 34 6.93 5.94 -3.57
CA GLY A 34 6.33 4.65 -3.92
C GLY A 34 6.50 3.53 -2.87
N GLU A 35 7.36 3.70 -1.86
CA GLU A 35 7.56 2.69 -0.81
C GLU A 35 6.30 2.43 0.03
N THR A 36 5.38 3.40 0.07
CA THR A 36 4.13 3.33 0.86
C THR A 36 2.91 2.90 0.04
N GLU A 37 3.10 2.54 -1.24
CA GLU A 37 2.01 2.09 -2.12
C GLU A 37 1.77 0.58 -1.99
N ALA A 38 0.61 0.22 -1.44
CA ALA A 38 0.19 -1.17 -1.30
C ALA A 38 -0.41 -1.72 -2.61
N SER A 39 0.44 -2.11 -3.57
CA SER A 39 0.02 -2.70 -4.84
C SER A 39 0.92 -3.82 -5.34
N VAL A 40 0.34 -4.75 -6.10
CA VAL A 40 1.06 -5.80 -6.83
C VAL A 40 0.54 -5.79 -8.27
N GLY A 41 1.37 -5.34 -9.21
CA GLY A 41 0.99 -5.20 -10.64
C GLY A 41 0.43 -6.50 -11.21
N ALA A 42 1.16 -7.61 -11.06
CA ALA A 42 0.74 -8.92 -11.54
C ALA A 42 -0.61 -9.41 -10.97
N LEU A 43 -1.00 -8.97 -9.76
CA LEU A 43 -2.32 -9.30 -9.20
C LEU A 43 -3.42 -8.49 -9.90
N SER A 44 -3.14 -7.23 -10.21
CA SER A 44 -4.05 -6.39 -10.99
C SER A 44 -4.23 -6.94 -12.41
N ASP A 45 -3.15 -7.40 -13.05
CA ASP A 45 -3.21 -8.00 -14.39
C ASP A 45 -4.01 -9.31 -14.40
N PHE A 46 -3.87 -10.13 -13.34
CA PHE A 46 -4.64 -11.36 -13.21
C PHE A 46 -6.16 -11.11 -13.07
N HIS A 47 -6.55 -9.92 -12.59
CA HIS A 47 -7.97 -9.57 -12.43
C HIS A 47 -8.75 -9.69 -13.75
N GLU A 48 -8.14 -9.40 -14.90
CA GLU A 48 -8.83 -9.48 -16.20
C GLU A 48 -9.32 -10.92 -16.49
N VAL A 49 -8.48 -11.91 -16.19
CA VAL A 49 -8.81 -13.34 -16.37
C VAL A 49 -9.85 -13.77 -15.34
N ILE A 50 -9.67 -13.37 -14.08
CA ILE A 50 -10.62 -13.66 -13.01
C ILE A 50 -11.99 -13.04 -13.31
N PHE A 51 -12.03 -11.83 -13.85
CA PHE A 51 -13.25 -11.13 -14.24
C PHE A 51 -14.00 -11.93 -15.32
N GLN A 52 -13.31 -12.39 -16.35
CA GLN A 52 -13.90 -13.22 -17.40
C GLN A 52 -14.47 -14.53 -16.84
N ILE A 53 -13.74 -15.21 -15.95
CA ILE A 53 -14.21 -16.43 -15.30
C ILE A 53 -15.46 -16.14 -14.45
N TRP A 54 -15.43 -15.11 -13.61
CA TRP A 54 -16.47 -14.88 -12.60
C TRP A 54 -17.73 -14.20 -13.13
N HIS A 55 -17.58 -13.26 -14.08
CA HIS A 55 -18.70 -12.49 -14.63
C HIS A 55 -19.29 -13.09 -15.90
N THR A 56 -18.65 -14.11 -16.50
CA THR A 56 -19.16 -14.77 -17.72
C THR A 56 -19.08 -16.29 -17.60
N GLY A 57 -17.88 -16.86 -17.50
CA GLY A 57 -17.68 -18.31 -17.60
C GLY A 57 -18.45 -19.12 -16.55
N TRP A 58 -18.35 -18.75 -15.29
CA TRP A 58 -18.99 -19.41 -14.16
C TRP A 58 -20.54 -19.26 -14.15
N PRO A 59 -21.12 -18.05 -14.24
CA PRO A 59 -22.58 -17.89 -14.18
C PRO A 59 -23.29 -18.53 -15.38
N GLU A 60 -22.68 -18.53 -16.56
CA GLU A 60 -23.21 -19.18 -17.77
C GLU A 60 -22.94 -20.69 -17.82
N LYS A 61 -22.13 -21.22 -16.88
CA LYS A 61 -21.62 -22.59 -16.90
C LYS A 61 -20.91 -22.92 -18.22
N ASN A 62 -20.18 -21.96 -18.78
CA ASN A 62 -19.47 -22.09 -20.04
C ASN A 62 -18.17 -22.88 -19.84
N VAL A 63 -18.29 -24.21 -19.78
CA VAL A 63 -17.19 -25.16 -19.57
C VAL A 63 -16.09 -25.00 -20.62
N GLY A 64 -16.45 -24.72 -21.89
CA GLY A 64 -15.48 -24.48 -22.96
C GLY A 64 -14.60 -23.27 -22.66
N MET A 65 -15.20 -22.14 -22.32
CA MET A 65 -14.46 -20.93 -21.93
C MET A 65 -13.57 -21.17 -20.70
N LEU A 66 -14.08 -21.88 -19.69
CA LEU A 66 -13.30 -22.21 -18.49
C LEU A 66 -12.05 -23.05 -18.84
N ILE A 67 -12.17 -24.00 -19.78
CA ILE A 67 -11.02 -24.74 -20.29
C ILE A 67 -10.07 -23.81 -21.07
N ASP A 68 -10.61 -22.95 -21.93
CA ASP A 68 -9.83 -22.07 -22.81
C ASP A 68 -8.97 -21.05 -22.04
N VAL A 69 -9.43 -20.58 -20.88
CA VAL A 69 -8.68 -19.62 -20.04
C VAL A 69 -7.63 -20.27 -19.14
N LEU A 70 -7.60 -21.61 -19.03
CA LEU A 70 -6.64 -22.33 -18.17
C LEU A 70 -5.16 -21.93 -18.41
N PRO A 71 -4.66 -21.74 -19.65
CA PRO A 71 -3.29 -21.30 -19.87
C PRO A 71 -2.97 -19.96 -19.19
N GLN A 72 -3.90 -19.00 -19.21
CA GLN A 72 -3.72 -17.70 -18.56
C GLN A 72 -3.78 -17.82 -17.03
N VAL A 73 -4.70 -18.65 -16.51
CA VAL A 73 -4.78 -18.96 -15.08
C VAL A 73 -3.46 -19.54 -14.56
N LYS A 74 -2.88 -20.50 -15.30
CA LYS A 74 -1.56 -21.08 -14.97
C LYS A 74 -0.46 -20.03 -15.01
N HIS A 75 -0.42 -19.21 -16.07
CA HIS A 75 0.57 -18.15 -16.23
C HIS A 75 0.57 -17.16 -15.05
N TYR A 76 -0.60 -16.65 -14.66
CA TYR A 76 -0.69 -15.67 -13.58
C TYR A 76 -0.47 -16.31 -12.20
N SER A 77 -0.98 -17.51 -11.94
CA SER A 77 -0.71 -18.20 -10.67
C SER A 77 0.78 -18.46 -10.47
N ASP A 78 1.49 -18.83 -11.54
CA ASP A 78 2.93 -19.04 -11.53
C ASP A 78 3.70 -17.73 -11.35
N THR A 79 3.30 -16.67 -12.06
CA THR A 79 3.87 -15.32 -11.91
C THR A 79 3.72 -14.79 -10.49
N LEU A 80 2.52 -14.90 -9.89
CA LEU A 80 2.25 -14.42 -8.53
C LEU A 80 3.10 -15.13 -7.48
N SER A 81 3.34 -16.43 -7.64
CA SER A 81 4.16 -17.22 -6.71
C SER A 81 5.63 -16.79 -6.64
N ARG A 82 6.11 -16.04 -7.65
CA ARG A 82 7.48 -15.50 -7.70
C ARG A 82 7.58 -14.05 -7.23
N VAL A 83 6.47 -13.38 -6.99
CA VAL A 83 6.46 -11.97 -6.56
C VAL A 83 7.13 -11.87 -5.19
N LYS A 84 8.14 -10.99 -5.10
CA LYS A 84 8.69 -10.51 -3.84
C LYS A 84 8.02 -9.19 -3.49
N LEU A 85 7.32 -9.17 -2.37
CA LEU A 85 6.70 -7.98 -1.85
C LEU A 85 7.79 -7.02 -1.34
N SER A 86 7.70 -5.78 -1.79
CA SER A 86 8.59 -4.69 -1.42
C SER A 86 7.81 -3.57 -0.74
N GLY A 87 8.53 -2.55 -0.27
CA GLY A 87 7.90 -1.41 0.38
C GLY A 87 7.08 -1.82 1.60
N ILE A 88 5.93 -1.16 1.76
CA ILE A 88 4.93 -1.35 2.80
C ILE A 88 4.33 -2.76 2.84
N LEU A 89 4.52 -3.56 1.80
CA LEU A 89 4.02 -4.94 1.73
C LEU A 89 5.04 -5.98 2.21
N ARG A 90 6.29 -5.61 2.50
CA ARG A 90 7.36 -6.56 2.85
C ARG A 90 7.00 -7.51 4.00
N ASP A 91 6.33 -6.98 5.03
CA ASP A 91 5.95 -7.73 6.23
C ASP A 91 4.83 -8.74 5.95
N LYS A 92 4.24 -8.72 4.75
CA LYS A 92 3.17 -9.63 4.32
C LYS A 92 3.68 -10.77 3.44
N GLN A 93 5.00 -10.91 3.25
CA GLN A 93 5.58 -11.94 2.36
C GLN A 93 5.15 -13.35 2.75
N ASP A 94 5.17 -13.71 4.04
CA ASP A 94 4.80 -15.05 4.49
C ASP A 94 3.33 -15.37 4.19
N ALA A 95 2.43 -14.40 4.42
CA ALA A 95 1.01 -14.55 4.11
C ALA A 95 0.76 -14.62 2.59
N TRP A 96 1.54 -13.87 1.82
CA TRP A 96 1.51 -13.91 0.35
C TRP A 96 1.97 -15.26 -0.19
N ASP A 97 3.08 -15.80 0.32
CA ASP A 97 3.65 -17.08 -0.10
C ASP A 97 2.66 -18.22 0.21
N GLN A 98 2.05 -18.22 1.39
CA GLN A 98 0.99 -19.18 1.73
C GLN A 98 -0.25 -19.02 0.82
N GLY A 99 -0.66 -17.79 0.55
CA GLY A 99 -1.81 -17.49 -0.31
C GLY A 99 -1.60 -17.93 -1.76
N THR A 100 -0.41 -17.73 -2.31
CA THR A 100 -0.06 -18.12 -3.68
C THR A 100 0.17 -19.62 -3.82
N ALA A 101 0.72 -20.28 -2.80
CA ALA A 101 0.78 -21.75 -2.75
C ALA A 101 -0.64 -22.36 -2.75
N LYS A 102 -1.57 -21.80 -1.98
CA LYS A 102 -2.98 -22.23 -2.00
C LYS A 102 -3.63 -21.98 -3.36
N LEU A 103 -3.34 -20.86 -4.01
CA LEU A 103 -3.81 -20.57 -5.37
C LEU A 103 -3.33 -21.65 -6.35
N GLN A 104 -2.04 -22.00 -6.35
CA GLN A 104 -1.48 -23.06 -7.19
C GLN A 104 -2.17 -24.41 -6.96
N GLY A 105 -2.48 -24.75 -5.70
CA GLY A 105 -3.25 -25.95 -5.37
C GLY A 105 -4.66 -25.96 -5.97
N ILE A 106 -5.32 -24.80 -6.04
CA ILE A 106 -6.63 -24.66 -6.70
C ILE A 106 -6.49 -24.76 -8.22
N VAL A 107 -5.46 -24.15 -8.81
CA VAL A 107 -5.18 -24.26 -10.25
C VAL A 107 -4.91 -25.70 -10.67
N ALA A 108 -4.20 -26.49 -9.86
CA ALA A 108 -4.02 -27.91 -10.15
C ALA A 108 -5.34 -28.69 -10.15
N GLN A 109 -6.28 -28.35 -9.26
CA GLN A 109 -7.62 -28.96 -9.24
C GLN A 109 -8.48 -28.52 -10.42
N TYR A 110 -8.35 -27.25 -10.82
CA TYR A 110 -8.97 -26.70 -12.01
C TYR A 110 -8.48 -27.45 -13.26
N GLU A 111 -7.17 -27.58 -13.44
CA GLU A 111 -6.55 -28.31 -14.55
C GLU A 111 -6.99 -29.78 -14.57
N ALA A 112 -6.97 -30.47 -13.43
CA ALA A 112 -7.38 -31.87 -13.35
C ALA A 112 -8.85 -32.09 -13.73
N ALA A 113 -9.71 -31.09 -13.59
CA ALA A 113 -11.11 -31.15 -14.00
C ALA A 113 -11.32 -30.91 -15.51
N THR A 114 -10.28 -30.59 -16.28
CA THR A 114 -10.37 -30.35 -17.74
C THR A 114 -10.13 -31.60 -18.59
N ALA A 115 -9.48 -32.65 -18.05
CA ALA A 115 -9.13 -33.85 -18.83
C ALA A 115 -9.07 -35.13 -17.97
N PRO A 116 -10.10 -36.02 -18.01
CA PRO A 116 -11.36 -35.83 -18.73
C PRO A 116 -12.18 -34.67 -18.14
N VAL A 117 -13.03 -34.05 -18.95
CA VAL A 117 -13.85 -32.91 -18.51
C VAL A 117 -14.84 -33.34 -17.43
N ASP A 118 -14.67 -32.82 -16.22
CA ASP A 118 -15.61 -32.91 -15.11
C ASP A 118 -16.17 -31.53 -14.82
N SER A 119 -17.27 -31.19 -15.50
CA SER A 119 -17.86 -29.85 -15.48
C SER A 119 -18.22 -29.37 -14.07
N LEU A 120 -18.63 -30.27 -13.17
CA LEU A 120 -18.98 -29.89 -11.81
C LEU A 120 -17.73 -29.51 -11.01
N LYS A 121 -16.67 -30.32 -11.08
CA LYS A 121 -15.39 -30.00 -10.43
C LYS A 121 -14.75 -28.75 -11.02
N LEU A 122 -14.89 -28.52 -12.33
CA LEU A 122 -14.36 -27.33 -12.97
C LEU A 122 -15.06 -26.05 -12.47
N LEU A 123 -16.38 -26.08 -12.31
CA LEU A 123 -17.14 -24.95 -11.77
C LEU A 123 -16.82 -24.68 -10.29
N ASP A 124 -16.68 -25.73 -9.48
CA ASP A 124 -16.23 -25.59 -8.07
C ASP A 124 -14.82 -24.99 -8.00
N ALA A 125 -13.89 -25.50 -8.82
CA ALA A 125 -12.53 -24.97 -8.88
C ALA A 125 -12.49 -23.51 -9.34
N ALA A 126 -13.35 -23.10 -10.28
CA ALA A 126 -13.46 -21.73 -10.75
C ALA A 126 -13.98 -20.77 -9.66
N GLU A 127 -15.00 -21.16 -8.89
CA GLU A 127 -15.47 -20.37 -7.73
C GLU A 127 -14.35 -20.22 -6.69
N ARG A 128 -13.66 -21.32 -6.38
CA ARG A 128 -12.55 -21.32 -5.41
C ARG A 128 -11.36 -20.49 -5.91
N LEU A 129 -11.10 -20.48 -7.21
CA LEU A 129 -10.08 -19.64 -7.84
C LEU A 129 -10.38 -18.16 -7.59
N HIS A 130 -11.62 -17.72 -7.86
CA HIS A 130 -12.06 -16.35 -7.57
C HIS A 130 -11.97 -16.03 -6.07
N ALA A 131 -12.48 -16.91 -5.20
CA ALA A 131 -12.42 -16.71 -3.76
C ALA A 131 -10.98 -16.57 -3.22
N GLN A 132 -10.03 -17.31 -3.79
CA GLN A 132 -8.61 -17.24 -3.42
C GLN A 132 -7.92 -16.02 -4.01
N TYR A 133 -8.25 -15.60 -5.24
CA TYR A 133 -7.82 -14.32 -5.79
C TYR A 133 -8.24 -13.17 -4.86
N GLU A 134 -9.50 -13.15 -4.46
CA GLU A 134 -10.03 -12.16 -3.51
C GLU A 134 -9.33 -12.22 -2.14
N ALA A 135 -8.87 -13.40 -1.72
CA ALA A 135 -8.06 -13.53 -0.50
C ALA A 135 -6.69 -12.87 -0.65
N LEU A 136 -6.01 -13.05 -1.80
CA LEU A 136 -4.73 -12.37 -2.09
C LEU A 136 -4.90 -10.85 -2.18
N VAL A 137 -5.99 -10.37 -2.78
CA VAL A 137 -6.33 -8.95 -2.78
C VAL A 137 -6.48 -8.44 -1.35
N ARG A 138 -7.19 -9.17 -0.48
CA ARG A 138 -7.31 -8.81 0.94
C ARG A 138 -5.99 -8.84 1.71
N THR A 139 -5.05 -9.71 1.32
CA THR A 139 -3.71 -9.72 1.95
C THR A 139 -2.99 -8.39 1.71
N ILE A 140 -3.05 -7.83 0.50
CA ILE A 140 -2.32 -6.59 0.19
C ILE A 140 -3.12 -5.31 0.43
N ARG A 141 -4.45 -5.41 0.52
CA ARG A 141 -5.31 -4.23 0.72
C ARG A 141 -5.55 -3.96 2.20
N PRO A 142 -5.39 -2.72 2.66
CA PRO A 142 -5.73 -2.35 4.01
C PRO A 142 -7.23 -2.47 4.25
N VAL A 143 -7.61 -2.84 5.48
CA VAL A 143 -9.01 -3.10 5.83
C VAL A 143 -9.81 -1.80 5.98
N THR A 144 -9.17 -0.74 6.45
CA THR A 144 -9.73 0.62 6.49
C THR A 144 -8.68 1.62 6.02
N LYS A 145 -9.15 2.76 5.51
CA LYS A 145 -8.28 3.87 5.10
C LYS A 145 -7.45 4.40 6.27
N GLU A 146 -8.03 4.47 7.47
CA GLU A 146 -7.33 4.98 8.65
C GLU A 146 -6.20 4.05 9.10
N LEU A 147 -6.39 2.73 8.99
CA LEU A 147 -5.36 1.75 9.29
C LEU A 147 -4.21 1.81 8.27
N ASP A 148 -4.54 2.00 6.98
CA ASP A 148 -3.56 2.25 5.92
C ASP A 148 -2.71 3.48 6.19
N GLN A 149 -3.36 4.62 6.44
CA GLN A 149 -2.68 5.88 6.70
C GLN A 149 -1.82 5.84 7.96
N PHE A 150 -2.23 5.07 8.97
CA PHE A 150 -1.41 4.80 10.14
C PHE A 150 -0.16 3.99 9.76
N HIS A 151 -0.33 2.91 9.00
CA HIS A 151 0.78 2.05 8.58
C HIS A 151 1.80 2.81 7.73
N GLN A 152 1.37 3.65 6.79
CA GLN A 152 2.29 4.43 5.96
C GLN A 152 3.26 5.28 6.79
N VAL A 153 2.78 5.89 7.88
CA VAL A 153 3.63 6.67 8.80
C VAL A 153 4.55 5.75 9.61
N LEU A 154 3.99 4.68 10.19
CA LEU A 154 4.76 3.70 10.96
C LEU A 154 5.87 3.07 10.12
N TYR A 155 5.58 2.70 8.88
CA TYR A 155 6.50 2.11 7.93
C TYR A 155 7.73 3.00 7.74
N MET A 156 7.52 4.29 7.48
CA MET A 156 8.61 5.25 7.31
C MET A 156 9.44 5.43 8.58
N ILE A 157 8.79 5.47 9.76
CA ILE A 157 9.51 5.54 11.04
C ILE A 157 10.37 4.29 11.22
N TYR A 158 9.78 3.11 11.06
CA TYR A 158 10.38 1.83 11.42
C TYR A 158 11.50 1.40 10.47
N HIS A 159 11.30 1.59 9.16
CA HIS A 159 12.23 1.07 8.14
C HIS A 159 13.19 2.13 7.59
N HIS A 160 12.95 3.42 7.81
CA HIS A 160 13.80 4.50 7.29
C HIS A 160 14.29 5.43 8.40
N TYR A 161 13.42 6.25 8.99
CA TYR A 161 13.86 7.36 9.84
C TYR A 161 14.59 6.89 11.10
N TRP A 162 14.11 5.84 11.75
CA TRP A 162 14.77 5.31 12.95
C TRP A 162 16.09 4.54 12.67
N PRO A 163 16.14 3.62 11.68
CA PRO A 163 17.39 2.96 11.28
C PRO A 163 18.47 3.95 10.80
N GLU A 164 18.07 4.96 10.01
CA GLU A 164 18.97 5.96 9.44
C GLU A 164 19.35 7.07 10.42
N LYS A 165 18.72 7.11 11.60
CA LYS A 165 18.88 8.17 12.62
C LYS A 165 18.53 9.57 12.09
N ASP A 166 17.58 9.65 11.16
CA ASP A 166 17.02 10.90 10.64
C ASP A 166 16.06 11.52 11.66
N LEU A 167 16.61 12.12 12.72
CA LEU A 167 15.84 12.70 13.81
C LEU A 167 14.96 13.87 13.36
N GLU A 168 15.35 14.58 12.29
CA GLU A 168 14.60 15.69 11.71
C GLU A 168 13.25 15.21 11.16
N LYS A 169 13.23 14.07 10.46
CA LYS A 169 11.97 13.46 9.98
C LYS A 169 11.27 12.63 11.05
N LEU A 170 12.01 12.06 12.01
CA LEU A 170 11.46 11.17 13.04
C LEU A 170 10.45 11.87 13.94
N ALA A 171 10.78 13.03 14.51
CA ALA A 171 9.91 13.75 15.44
C ALA A 171 8.53 14.10 14.83
N PRO A 172 8.45 14.78 13.66
CA PRO A 172 7.15 15.07 13.05
C PRO A 172 6.41 13.81 12.59
N ALA A 173 7.11 12.72 12.25
CA ALA A 173 6.48 11.45 11.92
C ALA A 173 5.81 10.80 13.14
N VAL A 174 6.45 10.83 14.32
CA VAL A 174 5.86 10.35 15.59
C VAL A 174 4.60 11.16 15.95
N ASP A 175 4.64 12.48 15.77
CA ASP A 175 3.45 13.34 15.96
C ASP A 175 2.33 12.99 14.97
N SER A 176 2.68 12.78 13.70
CA SER A 176 1.74 12.34 12.67
C SER A 176 1.11 10.99 13.05
N LEU A 177 1.87 10.06 13.61
CA LEU A 177 1.38 8.76 14.06
C LEU A 177 0.29 8.90 15.12
N LYS A 178 0.44 9.84 16.06
CA LYS A 178 -0.60 10.18 17.05
C LYS A 178 -1.88 10.71 16.40
N VAL A 179 -1.74 11.59 15.41
CA VAL A 179 -2.88 12.11 14.64
C VAL A 179 -3.60 10.99 13.89
N LYS A 180 -2.86 10.09 13.23
CA LYS A 180 -3.44 8.93 12.54
C LYS A 180 -4.11 7.97 13.50
N MET A 181 -3.53 7.74 14.67
CA MET A 181 -4.15 6.93 15.73
C MET A 181 -5.48 7.51 16.19
N ALA A 182 -5.57 8.84 16.34
CA ALA A 182 -6.82 9.51 16.70
C ALA A 182 -7.91 9.35 15.62
N ALA A 183 -7.53 9.35 14.34
CA ALA A 183 -8.45 9.04 13.25
C ALA A 183 -8.89 7.57 13.27
N LEU A 184 -7.95 6.64 13.43
CA LEU A 184 -8.21 5.20 13.53
C LEU A 184 -9.13 4.87 14.73
N ASN A 185 -8.99 5.58 15.86
CA ASN A 185 -9.87 5.42 17.02
C ASN A 185 -11.34 5.80 16.74
N LYS A 186 -11.58 6.64 15.73
CA LYS A 186 -12.94 7.03 15.29
C LYS A 186 -13.45 6.17 14.15
N SER A 187 -12.59 5.37 13.52
CA SER A 187 -13.01 4.53 12.39
C SER A 187 -13.97 3.44 12.85
N THR A 188 -14.88 3.08 11.94
CA THR A 188 -15.82 1.97 12.10
C THR A 188 -15.51 0.89 11.07
N LEU A 189 -15.81 -0.36 11.41
CA LEU A 189 -15.67 -1.43 10.43
C LEU A 189 -16.85 -1.43 9.44
N PRO A 190 -16.61 -1.83 8.18
CA PRO A 190 -17.70 -2.05 7.23
C PRO A 190 -18.62 -3.17 7.73
N ALA A 191 -19.90 -3.14 7.30
CA ALA A 191 -20.94 -4.06 7.79
C ALA A 191 -20.53 -5.54 7.73
N ARG A 192 -19.80 -5.95 6.68
CA ARG A 192 -19.30 -7.32 6.49
C ARG A 192 -18.33 -7.80 7.58
N LEU A 193 -17.71 -6.88 8.33
CA LEU A 193 -16.73 -7.18 9.39
C LEU A 193 -17.26 -6.88 10.79
N LYS A 194 -18.57 -6.59 10.95
CA LYS A 194 -19.16 -6.21 12.24
C LYS A 194 -18.93 -7.25 13.35
N GLN A 195 -18.81 -8.53 13.00
CA GLN A 195 -18.51 -9.60 13.96
C GLN A 195 -17.11 -9.47 14.58
N LYS A 196 -16.16 -8.79 13.91
CA LYS A 196 -14.79 -8.54 14.38
C LYS A 196 -14.67 -7.23 15.19
N GLU A 197 -15.74 -6.45 15.35
CA GLU A 197 -15.72 -5.11 15.97
C GLU A 197 -15.13 -5.09 17.38
N ALA A 198 -15.49 -6.07 18.23
CA ALA A 198 -14.97 -6.14 19.60
C ALA A 198 -13.46 -6.40 19.63
N ALA A 199 -12.99 -7.35 18.81
CA ALA A 199 -11.56 -7.66 18.68
C ALA A 199 -10.79 -6.47 18.11
N PHE A 200 -11.34 -5.80 17.08
CA PHE A 200 -10.77 -4.59 16.50
C PHE A 200 -10.61 -3.47 17.52
N LYS A 201 -11.66 -3.16 18.30
CA LYS A 201 -11.57 -2.14 19.36
C LYS A 201 -10.50 -2.47 20.40
N SER A 202 -10.48 -3.73 20.87
CA SER A 202 -9.52 -4.17 21.87
C SER A 202 -8.06 -4.06 21.38
N ALA A 203 -7.76 -4.54 20.17
CA ALA A 203 -6.44 -4.43 19.57
C ALA A 203 -6.05 -2.96 19.31
N ARG A 204 -7.00 -2.16 18.82
CA ARG A 204 -6.81 -0.73 18.56
C ARG A 204 -6.47 0.06 19.83
N GLU A 205 -7.09 -0.27 20.96
CA GLU A 205 -6.77 0.34 22.26
C GLU A 205 -5.36 -0.01 22.74
N LYS A 206 -4.86 -1.23 22.46
CA LYS A 206 -3.47 -1.61 22.78
C LYS A 206 -2.50 -0.82 21.91
N LEU A 207 -2.77 -0.72 20.61
CA LEU A 207 -1.99 0.10 19.69
C LEU A 207 -1.97 1.57 20.13
N ALA A 208 -3.11 2.14 20.52
CA ALA A 208 -3.18 3.53 21.00
C ALA A 208 -2.27 3.77 22.21
N ARG A 209 -2.26 2.86 23.18
CA ARG A 209 -1.38 2.94 24.36
C ARG A 209 0.10 2.84 23.98
N ALA A 210 0.44 1.99 23.00
CA ALA A 210 1.81 1.89 22.51
C ALA A 210 2.25 3.19 21.82
N VAL A 211 1.37 3.82 21.03
CA VAL A 211 1.64 5.11 20.39
C VAL A 211 1.83 6.21 21.43
N ASP A 212 1.00 6.28 22.46
CA ASP A 212 1.16 7.27 23.54
C ASP A 212 2.50 7.09 24.27
N ALA A 213 2.94 5.85 24.50
CA ALA A 213 4.23 5.56 25.10
C ALA A 213 5.40 5.98 24.19
N LEU A 214 5.31 5.74 22.88
CA LEU A 214 6.31 6.17 21.90
C LEU A 214 6.40 7.70 21.81
N VAL A 215 5.27 8.41 21.81
CA VAL A 215 5.22 9.89 21.79
C VAL A 215 5.86 10.48 23.05
N ALA A 216 5.71 9.81 24.19
CA ALA A 216 6.36 10.23 25.44
C ALA A 216 7.86 9.87 25.50
N SER A 217 8.38 9.13 24.53
CA SER A 217 9.79 8.75 24.45
C SER A 217 10.60 9.76 23.66
N ASP A 218 11.78 10.07 24.19
CA ASP A 218 12.75 10.95 23.54
C ASP A 218 13.82 10.10 22.84
N ALA A 219 13.79 10.11 21.51
CA ALA A 219 14.74 9.38 20.66
C ALA A 219 16.19 9.83 20.87
N GLY A 220 16.44 11.08 21.27
CA GLY A 220 17.77 11.63 21.51
C GLY A 220 18.26 11.35 22.94
N ALA A 221 17.38 11.51 23.93
CA ALA A 221 17.75 11.33 25.34
C ALA A 221 17.76 9.87 25.79
N ASN A 222 16.87 9.01 25.26
CA ASN A 222 16.83 7.58 25.58
C ASN A 222 16.54 6.70 24.35
N PRO A 223 17.56 6.51 23.47
CA PRO A 223 17.41 5.74 22.23
C PRO A 223 16.93 4.29 22.45
N ALA A 224 17.36 3.64 23.54
CA ALA A 224 16.99 2.26 23.84
C ALA A 224 15.50 2.13 24.21
N LYS A 225 14.98 3.05 25.03
CA LYS A 225 13.56 3.10 25.34
C LYS A 225 12.73 3.42 24.08
N PHE A 226 13.18 4.39 23.28
CA PHE A 226 12.50 4.74 22.03
C PHE A 226 12.40 3.54 21.09
N ALA A 227 13.50 2.79 20.89
CA ALA A 227 13.50 1.57 20.09
C ALA A 227 12.47 0.54 20.60
N SER A 228 12.48 0.29 21.91
CA SER A 228 11.56 -0.68 22.52
C SER A 228 10.09 -0.25 22.38
N ASP A 229 9.78 1.04 22.50
CA ASP A 229 8.41 1.52 22.31
C ASP A 229 8.00 1.48 20.84
N LEU A 230 8.93 1.75 19.91
CA LEU A 230 8.69 1.65 18.48
C LEU A 230 8.41 0.20 18.05
N ASP A 231 9.20 -0.76 18.53
CA ASP A 231 8.97 -2.21 18.31
C ASP A 231 7.61 -2.63 18.87
N ARG A 232 7.21 -2.09 20.01
CA ARG A 232 5.89 -2.35 20.58
C ARG A 232 4.77 -1.81 19.72
N VAL A 233 4.91 -0.58 19.17
CA VAL A 233 3.92 -0.03 18.24
C VAL A 233 3.79 -0.92 17.00
N HIS A 234 4.91 -1.36 16.42
CA HIS A 234 4.90 -2.27 15.28
C HIS A 234 4.23 -3.61 15.60
N THR A 235 4.56 -4.22 16.74
CA THR A 235 3.94 -5.47 17.19
C THR A 235 2.43 -5.33 17.40
N GLU A 236 1.96 -4.26 18.05
CA GLU A 236 0.53 -4.04 18.29
C GLU A 236 -0.22 -3.69 17.00
N TYR A 237 0.46 -3.06 16.02
CA TYR A 237 -0.08 -2.85 14.68
C TYR A 237 -0.30 -4.18 13.96
N GLN A 238 0.70 -5.08 13.96
CA GLN A 238 0.56 -6.43 13.38
C GLN A 238 -0.54 -7.25 14.07
N ALA A 239 -0.67 -7.12 15.39
CA ALA A 239 -1.75 -7.75 16.14
C ALA A 239 -3.14 -7.20 15.74
N LEU A 240 -3.25 -5.90 15.48
CA LEU A 240 -4.46 -5.28 14.97
C LEU A 240 -4.80 -5.76 13.55
N GLU A 241 -3.82 -5.86 12.66
CA GLU A 241 -4.02 -6.42 11.32
C GLU A 241 -4.49 -7.88 11.37
N SER A 242 -3.90 -8.67 12.26
CA SER A 242 -4.22 -10.08 12.45
C SER A 242 -5.68 -10.35 12.84
N VAL A 243 -6.41 -9.33 13.31
CA VAL A 243 -7.85 -9.43 13.55
C VAL A 243 -8.61 -9.79 12.28
N PHE A 244 -8.10 -9.43 11.10
CA PHE A 244 -8.83 -9.53 9.83
C PHE A 244 -8.46 -10.72 8.96
N VAL A 245 -7.37 -11.39 9.28
CA VAL A 245 -6.89 -12.59 8.60
C VAL A 245 -7.58 -13.84 9.15
#